data_AF-A0A1B7N7A9-F1
#
_entry.id   AF-A0A1B7N7A9-F1
#
_cell.length_a   1.000
_cell.length_b   1.000
_cell.length_c   1.000
_cell.angle_alpha   90.00
_cell.angle_beta   90.00
_cell.angle_gamma   90.00
#
_symmetry.space_group_name_H-M   'P 1'
#
loop_
_entity.id
_entity.type
_entity.pdbx_description
1 polymer ?
#
loop_
_entity_poly.entity_id
_entity_poly.type
_entity_poly.pdbx_seq_one_letter_code
_entity_poly.pdbx_strand_id
1 'polypeptide(L)'
;MRPFIAFAFFFLLAGQALSLSIAVGGSLGTIDASQFLNVTDTYLLTDCQSQCSNATTQIANCTSDACLCASNTVVAITSCQQCMFNDLISKFATTTDPRSGSSTALTAYAAACSSVGIVVPASDVTLTLPSDWDGPVGVHLGTCLTAVVVGMTGILGFSALVLMSNM
;
A
#
# COMPACT_ATOMS: atom_id res chain seq x y z
N MET A 1 40.12 -33.85 -18.34
CA MET A 1 38.65 -33.71 -18.22
C MET A 1 38.32 -33.00 -16.91
N ARG A 2 38.49 -31.67 -16.83
CA ARG A 2 38.26 -30.90 -15.59
C ARG A 2 37.71 -29.45 -15.75
N PRO A 3 37.55 -28.84 -16.96
CA PRO A 3 36.95 -27.51 -17.05
C PRO A 3 35.45 -27.49 -17.38
N PHE A 4 34.81 -28.62 -17.72
CA PHE A 4 33.40 -28.62 -18.15
C PHE A 4 32.36 -28.50 -17.03
N ILE A 5 32.70 -28.84 -15.78
CA ILE A 5 31.75 -28.80 -14.66
C ILE A 5 31.51 -27.36 -14.16
N ALA A 6 32.53 -26.48 -14.26
CA ALA A 6 32.39 -25.09 -13.83
C ALA A 6 31.50 -24.25 -14.77
N PHE A 7 31.43 -24.62 -16.07
CA PHE A 7 30.62 -23.90 -17.05
C PHE A 7 29.12 -24.22 -16.94
N ALA A 8 28.77 -25.42 -16.46
CA ALA A 8 27.37 -25.82 -16.28
C ALA A 8 26.68 -25.09 -15.11
N PHE A 9 27.41 -24.72 -14.06
CA PHE A 9 26.86 -23.94 -12.94
C PHE A 9 26.60 -22.46 -13.30
N PHE A 10 27.31 -21.90 -14.27
CA PHE A 10 27.07 -20.52 -14.73
C PHE A 10 25.78 -20.39 -15.57
N PHE A 11 25.38 -21.44 -16.30
CA PHE A 11 24.13 -21.43 -17.08
C PHE A 11 22.88 -21.72 -16.25
N LEU A 12 23.01 -22.38 -15.09
CA LEU A 12 21.89 -22.54 -14.15
C LEU A 12 21.61 -21.29 -13.32
N LEU A 13 22.57 -20.36 -13.20
CA LEU A 13 22.41 -19.11 -12.46
C LEU A 13 21.98 -17.91 -13.33
N ALA A 14 22.14 -18.00 -14.66
CA ALA A 14 21.83 -16.90 -15.58
C ALA A 14 20.35 -16.80 -16.00
N GLY A 15 19.50 -17.73 -15.57
CA GLY A 15 18.10 -17.86 -16.03
C GLY A 15 17.02 -17.30 -15.10
N GLN A 16 17.36 -16.62 -14.00
CA GLN A 16 16.39 -16.13 -13.01
C GLN A 16 16.31 -14.58 -13.00
N ALA A 17 16.46 -13.94 -14.16
CA ALA A 17 16.08 -12.54 -14.29
C ALA A 17 14.54 -12.50 -14.39
N LEU A 18 13.87 -12.51 -13.23
CA LEU A 18 12.48 -12.05 -13.11
C LEU A 18 12.46 -10.60 -13.59
N SER A 19 12.06 -10.39 -14.84
CA SER A 19 12.13 -9.10 -15.54
C SER A 19 10.74 -8.51 -15.69
N LEU A 20 9.88 -8.70 -14.67
CA LEU A 20 8.63 -7.98 -14.62
C LEU A 20 8.93 -6.50 -14.35
N SER A 21 8.92 -5.75 -15.44
CA SER A 21 9.19 -4.32 -15.53
C SER A 21 7.97 -3.54 -15.06
N ILE A 22 8.07 -2.93 -13.88
CA ILE A 22 6.99 -2.18 -13.25
C ILE A 22 7.32 -0.69 -13.35
N ALA A 23 6.50 0.07 -14.08
CA ALA A 23 6.66 1.51 -14.22
C ALA A 23 6.02 2.25 -13.03
N VAL A 24 6.76 2.36 -11.93
CA VAL A 24 6.33 3.16 -10.77
C VAL A 24 6.67 4.63 -11.08
N GLY A 25 5.69 5.37 -11.60
CA GLY A 25 5.84 6.78 -11.95
C GLY A 25 6.50 7.62 -10.84
N GLY A 26 7.11 8.75 -11.22
CA GLY A 26 7.91 9.58 -10.32
C GLY A 26 9.42 9.50 -10.62
N SER A 27 10.27 9.60 -9.60
CA SER A 27 11.73 9.61 -9.73
C SER A 27 12.37 8.22 -9.93
N LEU A 28 11.63 7.14 -9.69
CA LEU A 28 12.15 5.76 -9.74
C LEU A 28 12.04 5.12 -11.14
N GLY A 29 11.11 5.58 -11.98
CA GLY A 29 10.93 5.07 -13.33
C GLY A 29 10.51 3.60 -13.37
N THR A 30 11.26 2.79 -14.12
CA THR A 30 11.00 1.36 -14.28
C THR A 30 11.83 0.55 -13.29
N ILE A 31 11.17 -0.27 -12.49
CA ILE A 31 11.80 -1.12 -11.49
C ILE A 31 11.40 -2.59 -11.68
N ASP A 32 12.27 -3.51 -11.29
CA ASP A 32 11.95 -4.94 -11.25
C ASP A 32 11.09 -5.29 -10.02
N ALA A 33 10.38 -6.42 -10.09
CA ALA A 33 9.55 -6.91 -8.99
C ALA A 33 10.31 -7.10 -7.66
N SER A 34 11.60 -7.46 -7.71
CA SER A 34 12.44 -7.58 -6.51
C SER A 34 12.74 -6.23 -5.84
N GLN A 35 12.70 -5.13 -6.60
CA GLN A 35 12.88 -3.76 -6.10
C GLN A 35 11.56 -3.12 -5.70
N PHE A 36 10.42 -3.72 -6.02
CA PHE A 36 9.10 -3.14 -5.73
C PHE A 36 8.85 -2.96 -4.23
N LEU A 37 9.28 -3.92 -3.41
CA LEU A 37 9.13 -3.87 -1.94
C LEU A 37 10.38 -3.33 -1.21
N ASN A 38 11.42 -2.94 -1.95
CA ASN A 38 12.67 -2.47 -1.37
C ASN A 38 12.56 -0.99 -0.95
N VAL A 39 11.73 -0.72 0.05
CA VAL A 39 11.46 0.62 0.59
C VAL A 39 12.62 1.07 1.49
N THR A 40 13.01 2.34 1.42
CA THR A 40 14.15 2.88 2.21
C THR A 40 13.79 3.26 3.64
N ASP A 41 12.49 3.35 3.95
CA ASP A 41 12.00 3.70 5.28
C ASP A 41 12.08 2.49 6.23
N THR A 42 13.01 2.57 7.18
CA THR A 42 13.25 1.52 8.17
C THR A 42 12.11 1.33 9.16
N TYR A 43 11.30 2.36 9.41
CA TYR A 43 10.17 2.26 10.34
C TYR A 43 9.04 1.47 9.71
N LEU A 44 8.70 1.78 8.45
CA LEU A 44 7.70 1.02 7.69
C LEU A 44 8.10 -0.46 7.54
N LEU A 45 9.38 -0.74 7.30
CA LEU A 45 9.89 -2.11 7.23
C LEU A 45 9.83 -2.85 8.57
N THR A 46 9.92 -2.15 9.69
CA THR A 46 9.83 -2.74 11.03
C THR A 46 8.37 -3.03 11.39
N ASP A 47 7.48 -2.05 11.21
CA ASP A 47 6.08 -2.17 11.62
C ASP A 47 5.27 -3.09 10.69
N CYS A 48 5.64 -3.16 9.41
CA CYS A 48 5.02 -4.03 8.41
C CYS A 48 5.85 -5.25 8.03
N GLN A 49 6.84 -5.60 8.87
CA GLN A 49 7.81 -6.67 8.57
C GLN A 49 7.13 -7.98 8.21
N SER A 50 6.08 -8.37 8.94
CA SER A 50 5.46 -9.69 8.75
C SER A 50 4.77 -9.84 7.39
N GLN A 51 4.04 -8.81 6.96
CA GLN A 51 3.34 -8.76 5.68
C GLN A 51 4.34 -8.64 4.54
N CYS A 52 5.34 -7.78 4.69
CA CYS A 52 6.34 -7.54 3.66
C CYS A 52 7.36 -8.70 3.52
N SER A 53 7.65 -9.44 4.59
CA SER A 53 8.47 -10.65 4.54
C SER A 53 7.75 -11.78 3.81
N ASN A 54 6.43 -11.95 4.03
CA ASN A 54 5.63 -12.90 3.28
C ASN A 54 5.64 -12.55 1.79
N ALA A 55 5.35 -11.30 1.44
CA ALA A 55 5.38 -10.83 0.06
C ALA A 55 6.74 -10.99 -0.61
N THR A 56 7.84 -10.64 0.09
CA THR A 56 9.21 -10.83 -0.41
C THR A 56 9.52 -12.31 -0.64
N THR A 57 9.03 -13.19 0.23
CA THR A 57 9.19 -14.64 0.08
C THR A 57 8.41 -15.16 -1.12
N GLN A 58 7.17 -14.70 -1.35
CA GLN A 58 6.40 -15.06 -2.55
C GLN A 58 7.11 -14.62 -3.83
N ILE A 59 7.64 -13.40 -3.86
CA ILE A 59 8.43 -12.88 -4.99
C ILE A 59 9.70 -13.72 -5.21
N ALA A 60 10.43 -14.03 -4.15
CA ALA A 60 11.68 -14.81 -4.23
C ALA A 60 11.46 -16.27 -4.65
N ASN A 61 10.29 -16.84 -4.32
CA ASN A 61 9.91 -18.20 -4.72
C ASN A 61 9.41 -18.29 -6.16
N CYS A 62 9.14 -17.15 -6.81
CA CYS A 62 8.70 -17.14 -8.19
C CYS A 62 9.85 -17.32 -9.17
N THR A 63 9.63 -18.15 -10.18
CA THR A 63 10.61 -18.43 -11.25
C THR A 63 10.18 -17.90 -12.62
N SER A 64 9.04 -17.22 -12.69
CA SER A 64 8.49 -16.64 -13.94
C SER A 64 7.61 -15.43 -13.63
N ASP A 65 7.44 -14.56 -14.62
CA ASP A 65 6.57 -13.38 -14.49
C ASP A 65 5.10 -13.77 -14.25
N ALA A 66 4.68 -14.94 -14.74
CA ALA A 66 3.36 -15.48 -14.48
C ALA A 66 3.13 -15.79 -12.99
N CYS A 67 4.17 -16.25 -12.29
CA CYS A 67 4.10 -16.49 -10.84
C CYS A 67 4.03 -15.18 -10.05
N LEU A 68 4.74 -14.14 -10.49
CA LEU A 68 4.69 -12.82 -9.87
C LEU A 68 3.26 -12.25 -9.93
N CYS A 69 2.58 -12.51 -11.04
CA CYS A 69 1.22 -12.05 -11.28
C CYS A 69 0.13 -13.00 -10.76
N ALA A 70 0.51 -14.09 -10.09
CA ALA A 70 -0.44 -15.00 -9.48
C ALA A 70 -1.13 -14.32 -8.28
N SER A 71 -2.40 -14.66 -8.06
CA SER A 71 -3.24 -14.03 -7.03
C SER A 71 -2.63 -14.10 -5.63
N ASN A 72 -1.95 -15.21 -5.28
CA ASN A 72 -1.24 -15.33 -3.99
C ASN A 72 -0.13 -14.27 -3.83
N THR A 73 0.65 -14.02 -4.87
CA THR A 73 1.75 -13.06 -4.86
C THR A 73 1.21 -11.63 -4.82
N VAL A 74 0.22 -11.32 -5.67
CA VAL A 74 -0.44 -10.01 -5.71
C VAL A 74 -1.08 -9.69 -4.36
N VAL A 75 -1.85 -10.62 -3.78
CA VAL A 75 -2.51 -10.40 -2.48
C VAL A 75 -1.47 -10.20 -1.36
N ALA A 76 -0.36 -10.93 -1.38
CA ALA A 76 0.71 -10.73 -0.42
C ALA A 76 1.35 -9.34 -0.56
N ILE A 77 1.63 -8.90 -1.80
CA ILE A 77 2.16 -7.56 -2.08
C ILE A 77 1.18 -6.48 -1.62
N THR A 78 -0.09 -6.59 -1.97
CA THR A 78 -1.13 -5.65 -1.55
C THR A 78 -1.29 -5.65 -0.03
N SER A 79 -1.16 -6.78 0.66
CA SER A 79 -1.18 -6.83 2.12
C SER A 79 -0.02 -6.07 2.76
N CYS A 80 1.20 -6.18 2.21
CA CYS A 80 2.35 -5.37 2.64
C CYS A 80 2.07 -3.87 2.42
N GLN A 81 1.58 -3.50 1.24
CA GLN A 81 1.24 -2.11 0.90
C GLN A 81 0.11 -1.55 1.79
N GLN A 82 -0.89 -2.38 2.12
CA GLN A 82 -1.97 -2.01 3.03
C GLN A 82 -1.47 -1.73 4.44
N CYS A 83 -0.52 -2.53 4.93
CA CYS A 83 0.11 -2.25 6.21
C CYS A 83 0.87 -0.92 6.16
N MET A 84 1.68 -0.69 5.12
CA MET A 84 2.44 0.56 4.97
C MET A 84 1.52 1.78 4.90
N PHE A 85 0.42 1.67 4.16
CA PHE A 85 -0.58 2.73 4.05
C PHE A 85 -1.25 3.02 5.40
N ASN A 86 -1.64 1.98 6.15
CA ASN A 86 -2.23 2.13 7.47
C ASN A 86 -1.26 2.75 8.47
N ASP A 87 0.01 2.35 8.43
CA ASP A 87 1.05 2.89 9.31
C ASP A 87 1.29 4.39 9.04
N LEU A 88 1.41 4.78 7.76
CA LEU A 88 1.54 6.19 7.35
C LEU A 88 0.36 7.04 7.82
N ILE A 89 -0.87 6.50 7.67
CA ILE A 89 -2.09 7.16 8.16
C ILE A 89 -2.05 7.32 9.68
N SER A 90 -1.73 6.25 10.42
CA SER A 90 -1.72 6.26 11.88
C SER A 90 -0.72 7.26 12.47
N LYS A 91 0.41 7.47 11.79
CA LYS A 91 1.49 8.37 12.19
C LYS A 91 1.34 9.78 11.62
N PHE A 92 0.34 10.03 10.76
CA PHE A 92 0.21 11.25 9.97
C PHE A 92 1.53 11.61 9.24
N ALA A 93 2.25 10.57 8.79
CA ALA A 93 3.55 10.72 8.18
C ALA A 93 3.43 10.77 6.67
N THR A 94 4.28 11.58 6.03
CA THR A 94 4.47 11.55 4.59
C THR A 94 5.75 10.79 4.27
N THR A 95 5.72 10.06 3.17
CA THR A 95 6.89 9.34 2.65
C THR A 95 7.32 9.96 1.33
N THR A 96 8.62 10.05 1.10
CA THR A 96 9.20 10.50 -0.16
C THR A 96 9.35 9.36 -1.17
N ASP A 97 9.19 8.11 -0.74
CA ASP A 97 9.26 6.93 -1.59
C ASP A 97 7.89 6.67 -2.25
N PRO A 98 7.78 6.75 -3.59
CA PRO A 98 6.50 6.56 -4.29
C PRO A 98 5.97 5.11 -4.23
N ARG A 99 6.74 4.16 -3.68
CA ARG A 99 6.36 2.75 -3.51
C ARG A 99 5.66 2.47 -2.18
N SER A 100 5.78 3.34 -1.19
CA SER A 100 5.30 3.07 0.18
C SER A 100 3.81 3.37 0.33
N GLY A 101 2.99 2.33 0.48
CA GLY A 101 1.54 2.47 0.67
C GLY A 101 0.81 3.11 -0.51
N SER A 102 1.27 2.83 -1.74
CA SER A 102 0.88 3.57 -2.94
C SER A 102 -0.07 2.78 -3.84
N SER A 103 -1.30 3.26 -3.99
CA SER A 103 -2.29 2.70 -4.92
C SER A 103 -1.85 2.85 -6.39
N THR A 104 -1.12 3.92 -6.70
CA THR A 104 -0.50 4.14 -8.01
C THR A 104 0.55 3.07 -8.31
N ALA A 105 1.40 2.72 -7.33
CA ALA A 105 2.40 1.67 -7.49
C ALA A 105 1.76 0.29 -7.70
N LEU A 106 0.68 -0.02 -6.97
CA LEU A 106 -0.10 -1.25 -7.16
C LEU A 106 -0.80 -1.30 -8.53
N THR A 107 -1.30 -0.16 -9.02
CA THR A 107 -1.88 -0.07 -10.36
C THR A 107 -0.83 -0.31 -11.44
N ALA A 108 0.38 0.22 -11.25
CA ALA A 108 1.51 -0.06 -12.14
C ALA A 108 1.90 -1.54 -12.12
N TYR A 109 1.86 -2.20 -10.96
CA TYR A 109 2.07 -3.63 -10.84
C TYR A 109 1.03 -4.44 -11.64
N ALA A 110 -0.26 -4.11 -11.50
CA ALA A 110 -1.34 -4.75 -12.27
C ALA A 110 -1.20 -4.53 -13.78
N ALA A 111 -0.75 -3.34 -14.20
CA ALA A 111 -0.45 -3.05 -15.60
C ALA A 111 0.73 -3.88 -16.12
N ALA A 112 1.79 -4.04 -15.33
CA ALA A 112 2.91 -4.92 -15.65
C ALA A 112 2.43 -6.37 -15.82
N CYS A 113 1.54 -6.86 -14.95
CA CYS A 113 0.95 -8.18 -15.08
C CYS A 113 0.09 -8.36 -16.34
N SER A 114 -0.60 -7.30 -16.75
CA SER A 114 -1.36 -7.31 -18.00
C SER A 114 -0.44 -7.45 -19.22
N SER A 115 0.79 -6.93 -19.15
CA SER A 115 1.78 -7.06 -20.24
C SER A 115 2.27 -8.50 -20.47
N VAL A 116 2.18 -9.36 -19.45
CA VAL A 116 2.45 -10.81 -19.54
C VAL A 116 1.18 -11.65 -19.77
N GLY A 117 0.06 -10.99 -20.06
CA GLY A 117 -1.23 -11.63 -20.38
C GLY A 117 -2.05 -12.06 -19.17
N ILE A 118 -1.72 -11.60 -17.97
CA ILE A 118 -2.45 -11.92 -16.74
C ILE A 118 -3.19 -10.68 -16.24
N VAL A 119 -4.52 -10.78 -16.21
CA VAL A 119 -5.38 -9.71 -15.72
C VAL A 119 -5.52 -9.86 -14.21
N VAL A 120 -4.94 -8.92 -13.47
CA VAL A 120 -5.12 -8.82 -12.02
C VAL A 120 -6.42 -8.06 -11.74
N PRO A 121 -7.35 -8.62 -10.95
CA PRO A 121 -8.57 -7.92 -10.57
C PRO A 121 -8.25 -6.62 -9.83
N ALA A 122 -8.99 -5.55 -10.12
CA ALA A 122 -8.82 -4.27 -9.42
C ALA A 122 -9.07 -4.39 -7.91
N SER A 123 -9.91 -5.34 -7.48
CA SER A 123 -10.14 -5.65 -6.06
C SER A 123 -8.86 -6.04 -5.32
N ASP A 124 -7.91 -6.67 -6.01
CA ASP A 124 -6.72 -7.25 -5.39
C ASP A 124 -5.58 -6.23 -5.27
N VAL A 125 -5.72 -5.05 -5.89
CA VAL A 125 -4.73 -3.96 -5.92
C VAL A 125 -5.27 -2.64 -5.38
N THR A 126 -6.47 -2.68 -4.79
CA THR A 126 -7.09 -1.51 -4.14
C THR A 126 -6.69 -1.46 -2.68
N LEU A 127 -6.11 -0.33 -2.25
CA LEU A 127 -5.88 -0.04 -0.84
C LEU A 127 -7.16 0.53 -0.22
N THR A 128 -7.55 0.01 0.93
CA THR A 128 -8.70 0.49 1.69
C THR A 128 -8.25 1.37 2.83
N LEU A 129 -9.09 2.32 3.22
CA LEU A 129 -8.85 3.14 4.40
C LEU A 129 -9.04 2.30 5.67
N PRO A 130 -8.20 2.49 6.71
CA PRO A 130 -8.42 1.87 8.01
C PRO A 130 -9.82 2.22 8.53
N SER A 131 -10.52 1.25 9.13
CA SER A 131 -11.86 1.45 9.69
C SER A 131 -11.90 2.45 10.84
N ASP A 132 -10.74 2.69 11.46
CA ASP A 132 -10.48 3.60 12.57
C ASP A 132 -10.00 4.98 12.12
N TRP A 133 -9.86 5.24 10.82
CA TRP A 133 -9.45 6.54 10.32
C TRP A 133 -10.64 7.48 10.11
N ASP A 134 -10.66 8.59 10.87
CA ASP A 134 -11.75 9.58 10.86
C ASP A 134 -11.47 10.81 9.98
N GLY A 135 -10.60 10.63 8.98
CA GLY A 135 -10.28 11.65 8.00
C GLY A 135 -9.19 12.66 8.42
N PRO A 136 -8.73 13.50 7.48
CA PRO A 136 -7.64 14.46 7.70
C PRO A 136 -8.03 15.64 8.61
N VAL A 137 -9.34 15.83 8.82
CA VAL A 137 -9.89 16.88 9.68
C VAL A 137 -10.44 16.35 10.99
N GLY A 138 -10.30 15.04 11.28
CA GLY A 138 -10.81 14.31 12.45
C GLY A 138 -11.53 15.21 13.45
N VAL A 139 -12.77 15.59 13.14
CA VAL A 139 -13.52 16.56 13.95
C VAL A 139 -14.11 15.79 15.13
N HIS A 140 -13.23 15.31 16.01
CA HIS A 140 -13.60 14.91 17.35
C HIS A 140 -13.55 16.18 18.17
N LEU A 141 -14.67 16.90 18.23
CA LEU A 141 -14.89 17.61 19.48
C LEU A 141 -14.91 16.50 20.55
N GLY A 142 -13.94 16.53 21.47
CA GLY A 142 -13.97 15.61 22.62
C GLY A 142 -15.36 15.69 23.26
N THR A 143 -15.87 14.61 23.84
CA THR A 143 -17.24 14.54 24.39
C THR A 143 -17.64 15.77 25.20
N CYS A 144 -16.71 16.31 26.01
CA CYS A 144 -16.91 17.56 26.75
C CYS A 144 -17.12 18.78 25.83
N LEU A 145 -16.28 18.96 24.81
CA LEU A 145 -16.37 20.08 23.87
C LEU A 145 -17.64 19.97 23.02
N THR A 146 -18.03 18.77 22.60
CA THR A 146 -19.29 18.52 21.88
C THR A 146 -20.48 18.89 22.74
N ALA A 147 -20.50 18.47 24.01
CA ALA A 147 -21.58 18.82 24.93
C ALA A 147 -21.71 20.33 25.13
N VAL A 148 -20.59 21.04 25.23
CA VAL A 148 -20.58 22.50 25.38
C VAL A 148 -21.10 23.19 24.12
N VAL A 149 -20.66 22.78 22.93
CA VAL A 149 -21.09 23.39 21.66
C VAL A 149 -22.56 23.08 21.36
N VAL A 150 -23.01 21.84 21.55
CA VAL A 150 -24.42 21.45 21.41
C VAL A 150 -25.29 22.17 22.46
N GLY A 151 -24.80 22.32 23.69
CA GLY A 151 -25.49 23.05 24.74
C GLY A 151 -25.69 24.53 24.39
N MET A 152 -24.63 25.23 23.97
CA MET A 152 -24.72 26.64 23.59
C MET A 152 -25.58 26.86 22.36
N THR A 153 -25.46 26.02 21.33
CA THR A 153 -26.30 26.09 20.13
C THR A 153 -27.77 25.77 20.43
N GLY A 154 -28.03 24.82 21.35
CA GLY A 154 -29.37 24.53 21.84
C GLY A 154 -30.02 25.71 22.56
N ILE A 155 -29.28 26.41 23.43
CA ILE A 155 -29.79 27.59 24.15
C ILE A 155 -30.08 28.74 23.18
N LEU A 156 -29.21 28.99 22.21
CA LEU A 156 -29.40 30.04 21.20
C LEU A 156 -30.54 29.69 20.23
N GLY A 157 -30.64 28.43 19.80
CA GLY A 157 -31.73 27.96 18.94
C GLY A 157 -33.08 27.99 19.63
N PHE A 158 -33.14 27.57 20.90
CA PHE A 158 -34.38 27.59 21.67
C PHE A 158 -34.85 29.02 21.99
N SER A 159 -33.92 29.91 22.34
CA SER A 159 -34.26 31.31 22.60
C SER A 159 -34.79 32.01 21.34
N ALA A 160 -34.25 31.72 20.16
CA ALA A 160 -34.80 32.20 18.89
C ALA A 160 -36.22 31.66 18.60
N LEU A 161 -36.49 30.38 18.87
CA LEU A 161 -37.83 29.80 18.72
C LEU A 161 -38.86 30.42 19.67
N VAL A 162 -38.50 30.66 20.92
CA VAL A 162 -39.39 31.32 21.90
C VAL A 162 -39.69 32.76 21.49
N LEU A 163 -38.69 33.49 20.97
CA LEU A 163 -38.89 34.84 20.47
C LEU A 163 -39.84 34.86 19.26
N MET A 164 -39.66 33.97 18.28
CA MET A 164 -40.57 33.88 17.12
C MET A 164 -41.97 33.39 17.49
N SER A 165 -42.12 32.61 18.56
CA SER A 165 -43.43 32.11 19.01
C SER A 165 -44.22 33.13 19.85
N ASN A 166 -43.59 34.24 20.25
CA ASN A 166 -44.20 35.33 21.02
C ASN A 166 -44.22 36.67 20.24
N MET A 167 -43.92 36.62 18.93
CA MET A 167 -44.26 37.69 17.98
C MET A 167 -45.58 37.35 17.29
#